data_AF-A0A8J6A3C0-F1
#
_entry.id   AF-A0A8J6A3C0-F1
#
_cell.length_a   1.000
_cell.length_b   1.000
_cell.length_c   1.000
_cell.angle_alpha   90.00
_cell.angle_beta   90.00
_cell.angle_gamma   90.00
#
_symmetry.space_group_name_H-M   'P 1'
#
loop_
_entity.id
_entity.type
_entity.pdbx_description
1 polymer ?
#
loop_
_entity_poly.entity_id
_entity_poly.type
_entity_poly.pdbx_seq_one_letter_code
_entity_poly.pdbx_strand_id
1 'polypeptide(L)'
;SRTPIIIIPAATTSLITMLNAKDLLQDLKFVPSDEKKKQGCQRENETLIQRRKDQMQPGGTALSVTVPYRVVDQPLKLMPQDWDRVVAVFVQGPAWQFKGWPWLLPDGSPVDIFAKIKAFHLKYDEVRLDPNVQKWDVTVLELSYHKRHLDRPVFLRFWETLDR
;
A
#
# COMPACT_ATOMS: atom_id res chain seq x y z
N SER A 1 16.54 8.24 11.81
CA SER A 1 15.34 7.47 11.40
C SER A 1 15.00 7.85 9.97
N ARG A 2 14.87 6.90 9.04
CA ARG A 2 14.55 7.20 7.62
C ARG A 2 13.08 6.84 7.36
N THR A 3 12.34 7.71 6.70
CA THR A 3 10.90 7.55 6.38
C THR A 3 10.66 6.26 5.59
N PRO A 4 9.82 5.32 6.05
CA PRO A 4 9.48 4.11 5.30
C PRO A 4 8.72 4.42 4.01
N ILE A 5 8.82 3.55 3.01
CA ILE A 5 8.21 3.71 1.68
C ILE A 5 7.13 2.65 1.45
N ILE A 6 5.99 3.08 0.94
CA ILE A 6 4.90 2.24 0.44
C ILE A 6 4.82 2.45 -1.07
N ILE A 7 4.90 1.36 -1.83
CA ILE A 7 4.77 1.40 -3.30
C ILE A 7 3.33 1.06 -3.67
N ILE A 8 2.70 1.88 -4.50
CA ILE A 8 1.38 1.63 -5.08
C ILE A 8 1.48 1.47 -6.60
N PRO A 9 0.46 0.91 -7.29
CA PRO A 9 0.50 0.82 -8.73
C PRO A 9 0.39 2.19 -9.41
N ALA A 10 1.08 2.35 -10.54
CA ALA A 10 0.92 3.51 -11.42
C ALA A 10 -0.35 3.46 -12.29
N ALA A 11 -1.10 2.35 -12.23
CA ALA A 11 -2.30 2.15 -13.04
C ALA A 11 -3.45 3.06 -12.55
N THR A 12 -4.00 3.86 -13.47
CA THR A 12 -5.12 4.78 -13.18
C THR A 12 -6.42 4.07 -12.83
N THR A 13 -6.55 2.78 -13.19
CA THR A 13 -7.69 1.92 -12.85
C THR A 13 -7.55 1.23 -11.50
N SER A 14 -6.41 1.38 -10.81
CA SER A 14 -6.21 0.87 -9.46
C SER A 14 -7.15 1.56 -8.46
N LEU A 15 -7.60 0.81 -7.45
CA LEU A 15 -8.41 1.37 -6.36
C LEU A 15 -7.59 2.33 -5.49
N ILE A 16 -6.29 2.10 -5.37
CA ILE A 16 -5.35 3.01 -4.73
C ILE A 16 -4.47 3.69 -5.80
N THR A 17 -4.40 5.02 -5.76
CA THR A 17 -3.58 5.86 -6.62
C THR A 17 -2.97 7.00 -5.81
N MET A 18 -2.05 7.75 -6.43
CA MET A 18 -1.48 8.95 -5.80
C MET A 18 -2.54 10.02 -5.44
N LEU A 19 -3.72 9.98 -6.04
CA LEU A 19 -4.80 10.94 -5.75
C LEU A 19 -5.54 10.64 -4.44
N ASN A 20 -5.59 9.38 -4.02
CA ASN A 20 -6.39 8.95 -2.87
C ASN A 20 -5.61 8.19 -1.80
N ALA A 21 -4.30 7.94 -2.00
CA ALA A 21 -3.48 7.19 -1.05
C ALA A 21 -3.51 7.77 0.37
N LYS A 22 -3.60 9.09 0.50
CA LYS A 22 -3.76 9.75 1.81
C LYS A 22 -5.11 9.43 2.45
N ASP A 23 -6.21 9.55 1.71
CA ASP A 23 -7.55 9.23 2.22
C ASP A 23 -7.61 7.77 2.70
N LEU A 24 -7.02 6.84 1.93
CA LEU A 24 -7.04 5.41 2.24
C LEU A 24 -6.14 5.05 3.42
N LEU A 25 -4.87 5.45 3.38
CA LEU A 25 -3.86 4.97 4.33
C LEU A 25 -3.80 5.81 5.61
N GLN A 26 -4.06 7.12 5.52
CA GLN A 26 -4.05 8.01 6.68
C GLN A 26 -5.44 8.12 7.32
N ASP A 27 -6.45 8.41 6.50
CA ASP A 27 -7.79 8.73 6.98
C ASP A 27 -8.70 7.49 7.06
N LEU A 28 -8.20 6.34 6.60
CA LEU A 28 -8.84 5.02 6.66
C LEU A 28 -10.20 4.99 5.95
N LYS A 29 -10.31 5.74 4.84
CA LYS A 29 -11.53 5.91 4.06
C LYS A 29 -11.25 5.72 2.58
N PHE A 30 -12.09 4.93 1.90
CA PHE A 30 -11.99 4.83 0.46
C PHE A 30 -12.67 6.02 -0.22
N VAL A 31 -11.92 6.73 -1.06
CA VAL A 31 -12.45 7.76 -1.97
C VAL A 31 -11.99 7.41 -3.39
N PRO A 32 -12.91 7.21 -4.35
CA PRO A 32 -12.53 6.91 -5.73
C PRO A 32 -11.68 8.03 -6.35
N SER A 33 -10.70 7.64 -7.16
CA SER A 33 -9.79 8.61 -7.81
C SER A 33 -10.53 9.62 -8.70
N ASP A 34 -11.61 9.23 -9.37
CA ASP A 34 -12.39 10.14 -10.21
C ASP A 34 -13.17 11.19 -9.40
N GLU A 35 -13.52 10.90 -8.15
CA GLU A 35 -14.09 11.89 -7.24
C GLU A 35 -13.03 12.93 -6.86
N LYS A 36 -11.81 12.50 -6.54
CA LYS A 36 -10.68 13.40 -6.26
C LYS A 36 -10.36 14.31 -7.45
N LYS A 37 -10.40 13.78 -8.68
CA LYS A 37 -10.24 14.59 -9.90
C LYS A 37 -11.33 15.64 -10.05
N LYS A 38 -12.59 15.29 -9.80
CA LYS A 38 -13.72 16.25 -9.83
C LYS A 38 -13.59 17.37 -8.80
N GLN A 39 -12.93 17.09 -7.68
CA GLN A 39 -12.59 18.08 -6.65
C GLN A 39 -11.35 18.94 -7.03
N GLY A 40 -10.76 18.74 -8.21
CA GLY A 40 -9.60 19.48 -8.68
C GLY A 40 -8.26 19.02 -8.11
N CYS A 41 -8.23 17.90 -7.37
CA CYS A 41 -6.98 17.36 -6.83
C CYS A 41 -5.99 17.02 -7.95
N GLN A 42 -4.76 17.49 -7.81
CA GLN A 42 -3.68 17.20 -8.75
C GLN A 42 -2.88 15.99 -8.28
N ARG A 43 -2.36 15.22 -9.24
CA ARG A 43 -1.48 14.09 -8.96
C ARG A 43 -0.10 14.59 -8.56
N GLU A 44 0.36 14.18 -7.38
CA GLU A 44 1.75 14.36 -6.94
C GLU A 44 2.63 13.19 -7.40
N ASN A 45 3.94 13.42 -7.52
CA ASN A 45 4.90 12.33 -7.80
C ASN A 45 5.19 11.48 -6.55
N GLU A 46 4.97 12.05 -5.37
CA GLU A 46 5.19 11.44 -4.07
C GLU A 46 4.22 12.09 -3.08
N THR A 47 3.69 11.28 -2.15
CA THR A 47 2.77 11.75 -1.12
C THR A 47 3.28 11.31 0.24
N LEU A 48 3.39 12.25 1.18
CA LEU A 48 3.73 11.98 2.57
C LEU A 48 2.44 11.80 3.40
N ILE A 49 2.29 10.65 4.06
CA ILE A 49 1.18 10.37 4.98
C ILE A 49 1.69 10.32 6.43
N GLN A 50 0.83 10.69 7.36
CA GLN A 50 1.15 10.75 8.79
C GLN A 50 0.31 9.73 9.55
N ARG A 51 0.87 8.53 9.78
CA ARG A 51 0.16 7.46 10.49
C ARG A 51 0.25 7.71 12.00
N ARG A 52 -0.89 7.82 12.68
CA ARG A 52 -0.95 7.73 14.14
C ARG A 52 -0.91 6.27 14.58
N LYS A 53 -0.02 5.96 15.53
CA LYS A 53 0.15 4.65 16.13
C LYS A 53 0.28 4.82 17.64
N ASP A 54 -0.38 3.97 18.40
CA ASP A 54 -0.16 3.93 19.85
C ASP A 54 0.99 2.96 20.12
N GLN A 55 2.07 3.48 20.72
CA GLN A 55 3.23 2.71 21.11
C GLN A 55 3.19 2.51 22.62
N MET A 56 3.27 1.25 23.05
CA MET A 56 3.35 0.93 24.47
C MET A 56 4.73 1.32 25.00
N GLN A 57 4.77 2.21 25.98
CA GLN A 57 6.01 2.52 26.68
C GLN A 57 6.36 1.44 27.72
N PRO A 58 7.65 1.31 28.06
CA PRO A 58 8.05 0.57 29.27
C PRO A 58 7.30 1.13 30.48
N GLY A 59 6.47 0.31 31.14
CA GLY A 59 5.57 0.74 32.22
C GLY A 59 4.08 0.71 31.88
N GLY A 60 3.72 0.34 30.65
CA GLY A 60 2.34 0.01 30.27
C GLY A 60 1.46 1.22 29.89
N THR A 61 2.04 2.41 29.78
CA THR A 61 1.35 3.59 29.26
C THR A 61 1.43 3.62 27.74
N ALA A 62 0.29 3.80 27.07
CA ALA A 62 0.23 4.00 25.63
C ALA A 62 0.60 5.46 25.30
N LEU A 63 1.61 5.66 24.44
CA LEU A 63 1.93 6.95 23.85
C LEU A 63 1.49 6.96 22.40
N SER A 64 0.66 7.93 22.02
CA SER A 64 0.34 8.14 20.62
C SER A 64 1.52 8.81 19.92
N VAL A 65 2.09 8.14 18.94
CA VAL A 65 3.18 8.62 18.07
C VAL A 65 2.70 8.72 16.64
N THR A 66 3.19 9.74 15.93
CA THR A 66 2.94 9.91 14.50
C THR A 66 4.18 9.49 13.72
N VAL A 67 4.02 8.53 12.81
CA VAL A 67 5.08 8.00 11.96
C VAL A 67 4.82 8.43 10.52
N PRO A 68 5.75 9.16 9.88
CA PRO A 68 5.61 9.53 8.48
C PRO A 68 5.89 8.33 7.57
N TYR A 69 5.11 8.18 6.50
CA TYR A 69 5.38 7.24 5.41
C TYR A 69 5.35 7.97 4.08
N ARG A 70 6.27 7.57 3.20
CA ARG A 70 6.36 8.05 1.83
C ARG A 70 5.62 7.08 0.91
N VAL A 71 4.68 7.58 0.11
CA VAL A 71 3.96 6.81 -0.90
C VAL A 71 4.45 7.19 -2.29
N VAL A 72 4.75 6.19 -3.12
CA VAL A 72 5.23 6.37 -4.50
C VAL A 72 4.56 5.38 -5.45
N ASP A 73 4.44 5.75 -6.73
CA ASP A 73 3.94 4.87 -7.81
C ASP A 73 4.98 4.60 -8.91
N GLN A 74 6.16 5.21 -8.82
CA GLN A 74 7.27 5.06 -9.78
C GLN A 74 8.49 4.41 -9.11
N PRO A 75 8.44 3.09 -8.82
CA PRO A 75 9.48 2.38 -8.07
C PRO A 75 10.85 2.41 -8.75
N LEU A 76 10.91 2.49 -10.08
CA LEU A 76 12.16 2.55 -10.84
C LEU A 76 12.92 3.88 -10.67
N LYS A 77 12.32 4.89 -10.04
CA LYS A 77 13.01 6.14 -9.66
C LYS A 77 13.65 6.06 -8.26
N LEU A 78 13.44 4.97 -7.52
CA LEU A 78 14.07 4.77 -6.21
C LEU A 78 15.57 4.49 -6.39
N MET A 79 16.39 5.11 -5.55
CA MET A 79 17.81 4.79 -5.49
C MET A 79 18.01 3.41 -4.85
N PRO A 80 19.13 2.71 -5.08
CA PRO A 80 19.39 1.41 -4.45
C PRO A 80 19.19 1.41 -2.92
N GLN A 81 19.68 2.44 -2.23
CA GLN A 81 19.54 2.63 -0.78
C GLN A 81 18.10 2.91 -0.29
N ASP A 82 17.19 3.26 -1.18
CA ASP A 82 15.79 3.50 -0.83
C ASP A 82 15.02 2.19 -0.67
N TRP A 83 15.46 1.12 -1.34
CA TRP A 83 14.83 -0.19 -1.28
C TRP A 83 14.88 -0.82 0.12
N ASP A 84 15.91 -0.52 0.91
CA ASP A 84 15.98 -0.89 2.33
C ASP A 84 14.87 -0.25 3.19
N ARG A 85 14.19 0.77 2.67
CA ARG A 85 13.10 1.49 3.34
C ARG A 85 11.73 1.09 2.83
N VAL A 86 11.65 0.28 1.77
CA VAL A 86 10.37 -0.18 1.22
C VAL A 86 9.80 -1.24 2.16
N VAL A 87 8.65 -0.94 2.73
CA VAL A 87 8.01 -1.80 3.75
C VAL A 87 6.71 -2.45 3.24
N ALA A 88 6.07 -1.85 2.23
CA ALA A 88 4.87 -2.39 1.64
C ALA A 88 4.79 -2.15 0.13
N VAL A 89 4.11 -3.05 -0.57
CA VAL A 89 3.72 -2.91 -1.98
C VAL A 89 2.25 -3.29 -2.18
N PHE A 90 1.52 -2.48 -2.96
CA PHE A 90 0.22 -2.87 -3.51
C PHE A 90 0.40 -3.53 -4.88
N VAL A 91 -0.07 -4.77 -5.02
CA VAL A 91 0.10 -5.61 -6.21
C VAL A 91 -1.17 -5.67 -7.06
N GLN A 92 -1.03 -5.79 -8.37
CA GLN A 92 -2.15 -5.87 -9.31
C GLN A 92 -2.35 -7.27 -9.90
N GLY A 93 -1.36 -8.16 -9.81
CA GLY A 93 -1.45 -9.55 -10.27
C GLY A 93 -0.51 -9.93 -11.43
N PRO A 94 -0.26 -9.08 -12.43
CA PRO A 94 0.72 -9.42 -13.46
C PRO A 94 2.17 -9.36 -12.96
N ALA A 95 2.95 -10.42 -13.18
CA ALA A 95 4.35 -10.50 -12.73
C ALA A 95 5.24 -9.39 -13.32
N TRP A 96 4.91 -8.88 -14.50
CA TRP A 96 5.66 -7.77 -15.12
C TRP A 96 5.64 -6.48 -14.29
N GLN A 97 4.71 -6.33 -13.33
CA GLN A 97 4.68 -5.22 -12.37
C GLN A 97 6.05 -5.03 -11.68
N PHE A 98 6.76 -6.13 -11.42
CA PHE A 98 8.01 -6.15 -10.67
C PHE A 98 9.25 -6.07 -11.57
N LYS A 99 9.09 -5.91 -12.88
CA LYS A 99 10.23 -5.83 -13.81
C LYS A 99 11.17 -4.69 -13.41
N GLY A 100 12.45 -5.03 -13.21
CA GLY A 100 13.50 -4.07 -12.82
C GLY A 100 13.58 -3.79 -11.33
N TRP A 101 12.79 -4.49 -10.49
CA TRP A 101 12.89 -4.40 -9.04
C TRP A 101 14.06 -5.26 -8.53
N PRO A 102 14.68 -4.90 -7.40
CA PRO A 102 15.58 -5.80 -6.71
C PRO A 102 14.84 -7.06 -6.27
N TRP A 103 15.58 -8.16 -6.10
CA TRP A 103 15.06 -9.46 -5.65
C TRP A 103 14.03 -10.12 -6.58
N LEU A 104 13.76 -9.57 -7.76
CA LEU A 104 13.03 -10.32 -8.78
C LEU A 104 13.87 -11.51 -9.23
N LEU A 105 13.31 -12.71 -9.15
CA LEU A 105 14.00 -13.93 -9.57
C LEU A 105 14.18 -13.98 -11.11
N PRO A 106 15.20 -14.70 -11.63
CA PRO A 106 15.46 -14.77 -13.07
C PRO A 106 14.29 -15.34 -13.90
N ASP A 107 13.43 -16.14 -13.29
CA ASP A 107 12.21 -16.70 -13.90
C ASP A 107 11.02 -15.71 -13.88
N GLY A 108 11.20 -14.51 -13.33
CA GLY A 108 10.17 -13.49 -13.16
C GLY A 108 9.30 -13.66 -11.92
N SER A 109 9.63 -14.60 -11.02
CA SER A 109 8.89 -14.84 -9.79
C SER A 109 9.19 -13.76 -8.72
N PRO A 110 8.17 -13.15 -8.10
CA PRO A 110 8.34 -12.12 -7.07
C PRO A 110 8.48 -12.68 -5.64
N VAL A 111 8.75 -13.97 -5.48
CA VAL A 111 8.79 -14.63 -4.15
C VAL A 111 9.77 -13.95 -3.20
N ASP A 112 10.98 -13.65 -3.64
CA ASP A 112 12.00 -13.00 -2.81
C ASP A 112 11.65 -11.53 -2.50
N ILE A 113 10.88 -10.86 -3.37
CA ILE A 113 10.35 -9.52 -3.10
C ILE A 113 9.39 -9.59 -1.91
N PHE A 114 8.48 -10.57 -1.90
CA PHE A 114 7.48 -10.72 -0.84
C PHE A 114 8.06 -11.27 0.47
N ALA A 115 9.20 -11.96 0.42
CA ALA A 115 9.96 -12.32 1.61
C ALA A 115 10.59 -11.10 2.30
N LYS A 116 10.82 -10.01 1.56
CA LYS A 116 11.43 -8.76 2.05
C LYS A 116 10.40 -7.68 2.39
N ILE A 117 9.32 -7.60 1.63
CA ILE A 117 8.34 -6.50 1.66
C ILE A 117 6.94 -7.09 1.82
N LYS A 118 6.10 -6.49 2.69
CA LYS A 118 4.69 -6.92 2.82
C LYS A 118 3.90 -6.57 1.56
N ALA A 119 3.27 -7.56 0.95
CA ALA A 119 2.46 -7.35 -0.25
C ALA A 119 0.96 -7.32 0.07
N PHE A 120 0.25 -6.42 -0.59
CA PHE A 120 -1.19 -6.22 -0.43
C PHE A 120 -1.89 -6.18 -1.78
N HIS A 121 -3.08 -6.75 -1.88
CA HIS A 121 -3.94 -6.62 -3.05
C HIS A 121 -5.28 -6.02 -2.65
N LEU A 122 -5.58 -4.82 -3.16
CA LEU A 122 -6.84 -4.13 -2.89
C LEU A 122 -7.82 -4.41 -4.04
N LYS A 123 -8.97 -5.01 -3.71
CA LYS A 123 -10.04 -5.35 -4.65
C LYS A 123 -11.40 -5.02 -4.09
N TYR A 124 -12.42 -5.03 -4.93
CA TYR A 124 -13.79 -5.12 -4.44
C TYR A 124 -14.15 -6.57 -4.08
N ASP A 125 -15.03 -6.76 -3.10
CA ASP A 125 -15.49 -8.07 -2.60
C ASP A 125 -15.99 -9.01 -3.71
N GLU A 126 -16.81 -8.52 -4.64
CA GLU A 126 -17.40 -9.34 -5.72
C GLU A 126 -16.48 -9.60 -6.92
N VAL A 127 -15.30 -8.97 -6.97
CA VAL A 127 -14.33 -9.17 -8.06
C VAL A 127 -13.58 -10.48 -7.83
N ARG A 128 -13.38 -11.28 -8.89
CA ARG A 128 -12.56 -12.51 -8.78
C ARG A 128 -11.10 -12.14 -8.52
N LEU A 129 -10.47 -12.85 -7.58
CA LEU A 129 -9.06 -12.67 -7.28
C LEU A 129 -8.19 -13.14 -8.45
N ASP A 130 -7.19 -12.33 -8.82
CA ASP A 130 -6.27 -12.66 -9.90
C ASP A 130 -5.52 -13.99 -9.60
N PRO A 131 -5.38 -14.91 -10.58
CA PRO A 131 -4.75 -16.21 -10.37
C PRO A 131 -3.30 -16.17 -9.89
N ASN A 132 -2.54 -15.13 -10.21
CA ASN A 132 -1.18 -14.98 -9.70
C ASN A 132 -1.20 -14.52 -8.25
N VAL A 133 -2.09 -13.58 -7.90
CA VAL A 133 -2.25 -13.12 -6.51
C VAL A 133 -2.64 -14.27 -5.59
N GLN A 134 -3.47 -15.21 -6.05
CA GLN A 134 -3.80 -16.44 -5.30
C GLN A 134 -2.58 -17.30 -4.93
N LYS A 135 -1.51 -17.24 -5.72
CA LYS A 135 -0.30 -18.06 -5.54
C LYS A 135 0.79 -17.35 -4.75
N TRP A 136 0.66 -16.05 -4.55
CA TRP A 136 1.67 -15.22 -3.91
C TRP A 136 1.35 -14.97 -2.45
N ASP A 137 2.39 -14.72 -1.65
CA ASP A 137 2.23 -14.29 -0.25
C ASP A 137 1.76 -12.82 -0.21
N VAL A 138 0.45 -12.64 -0.38
CA VAL A 138 -0.18 -11.33 -0.51
C VAL A 138 -1.40 -11.26 0.41
N THR A 139 -1.48 -10.20 1.20
CA THR A 139 -2.66 -9.91 2.00
C THR A 139 -3.74 -9.26 1.14
N VAL A 140 -4.86 -9.95 0.96
CA VAL A 140 -6.02 -9.43 0.23
C VAL A 140 -6.84 -8.50 1.13
N LEU A 141 -7.09 -7.29 0.64
CA LEU A 141 -7.92 -6.26 1.24
C LEU A 141 -9.15 -6.06 0.37
N GLU A 142 -10.33 -6.30 0.93
CA GLU A 142 -11.59 -6.28 0.18
C GLU A 142 -12.43 -5.08 0.59
N LEU A 143 -12.76 -4.24 -0.38
CA LEU A 143 -13.70 -3.14 -0.21
C LEU A 143 -15.08 -3.59 -0.67
N SER A 144 -16.12 -3.22 0.07
CA SER A 144 -17.47 -3.30 -0.46
C SER A 144 -17.68 -2.21 -1.52
N TYR A 145 -18.55 -2.40 -2.50
CA TYR A 145 -18.99 -1.32 -3.40
C TYR A 145 -19.82 -0.25 -2.68
N HIS A 146 -20.65 -0.65 -1.72
CA HIS A 146 -21.69 0.22 -1.14
C HIS A 146 -21.48 0.53 0.35
N LYS A 147 -20.80 -0.34 1.10
CA LYS A 147 -20.71 -0.25 2.57
C LYS A 147 -19.45 0.47 3.04
N ARG A 148 -19.42 1.81 2.93
CA ARG A 148 -18.26 2.65 3.33
C ARG A 148 -17.87 2.57 4.81
N HIS A 149 -18.80 2.20 5.70
CA HIS A 149 -18.49 1.99 7.12
C HIS A 149 -17.54 0.80 7.35
N LEU A 150 -17.37 -0.08 6.35
CA LEU A 150 -16.43 -1.21 6.38
C LEU A 150 -15.03 -0.84 5.87
N ASP A 151 -14.80 0.36 5.34
CA ASP A 151 -13.48 0.77 4.85
C ASP A 151 -12.46 0.82 5.99
N ARG A 152 -12.84 1.41 7.13
CA ARG A 152 -11.96 1.58 8.28
C ARG A 152 -11.34 0.27 8.76
N PRO A 153 -12.10 -0.81 9.06
CA PRO A 153 -11.49 -2.07 9.47
C PRO A 153 -10.58 -2.69 8.39
N VAL A 154 -10.85 -2.48 7.10
CA VAL A 154 -9.98 -2.97 6.01
C VAL A 154 -8.61 -2.28 6.06
N PHE A 155 -8.58 -0.95 6.21
CA PHE A 155 -7.31 -0.21 6.28
C PHE A 155 -6.62 -0.34 7.64
N LEU A 156 -7.35 -0.61 8.73
CA LEU A 156 -6.73 -1.02 10.00
C LEU A 156 -6.01 -2.36 9.86
N ARG A 157 -6.62 -3.35 9.19
CA ARG A 157 -5.98 -4.65 8.90
C ARG A 157 -4.69 -4.49 8.09
N PHE A 158 -4.65 -3.57 7.12
CA PHE A 158 -3.41 -3.22 6.40
C PHE A 158 -2.30 -2.82 7.39
N TRP A 159 -2.58 -1.88 8.28
CA TRP A 159 -1.61 -1.38 9.25
C TRP A 159 -1.21 -2.42 10.30
N GLU A 160 -2.15 -3.24 10.78
CA GLU A 160 -1.88 -4.36 11.68
C GLU A 160 -0.96 -5.40 11.03
N THR A 161 -1.18 -5.67 9.74
CA THR A 161 -0.35 -6.62 8.98
C THR A 161 1.05 -6.06 8.74
N LEU A 162 1.15 -4.75 8.46
CA LEU A 162 2.43 -4.08 8.25
C LEU A 162 3.29 -4.01 9.53
N ASP A 163 2.64 -3.92 10.69
CA ASP A 163 3.31 -3.86 11.99
C ASP A 163 3.88 -5.19 12.49
N ARG A 164 3.51 -6.31 11.85
CA ARG A 164 3.99 -7.67 12.19
C ARG A 164 5.25 -8.03 11.42
#